data_AF-A0A401ZJ73-F1
#
_entry.id   AF-A0A401ZJ73-F1
#
_cell.length_a   1.000
_cell.length_b   1.000
_cell.length_c   1.000
_cell.angle_alpha   90.00
_cell.angle_beta   90.00
_cell.angle_gamma   90.00
#
_symmetry.space_group_name_H-M   'P 1'
#
loop_
_entity.id
_entity.type
_entity.pdbx_description
1 polymer ?
#
loop_
_entity_poly.entity_id
_entity_poly.type
_entity_poly.pdbx_seq_one_letter_code
_entity_poly.pdbx_strand_id
1 'polypeptide(L)'
;MELIIAISYTDGMELSEIEAFMTIQLVGSCTKAAEAMHLSQPAISRRIELLERKLGVPLFERLSSGIRLSEVGRAFLPHARQVLAAIEDGHAVRLLIEKLRDEQDRQEI
;
A
#
# COMPACT_ATOMS: atom_id res chain seq x y z
N MET A 1 -26.51 21.40 9.96
CA MET A 1 -26.70 20.68 8.68
C MET A 1 -25.33 20.54 8.07
N GLU A 2 -24.86 19.29 8.00
CA GLU A 2 -23.44 18.92 7.96
C GLU A 2 -22.76 19.23 6.63
N LEU A 3 -21.54 19.76 6.75
CA LEU A 3 -20.58 19.96 5.67
C LEU A 3 -19.92 18.60 5.36
N ILE A 4 -20.34 17.89 4.31
CA ILE A 4 -19.63 16.70 3.79
C ILE A 4 -18.96 17.04 2.45
N ILE A 5 -18.17 18.11 2.39
CA ILE A 5 -17.10 18.24 1.37
C ILE A 5 -15.93 19.04 1.94
N ALA A 6 -15.65 18.90 3.25
CA ALA A 6 -14.31 19.12 3.76
C ALA A 6 -13.44 17.91 3.43
N ILE A 7 -13.44 17.46 2.17
CA ILE A 7 -12.26 16.80 1.62
C ILE A 7 -11.32 17.96 1.27
N SER A 8 -10.84 18.65 2.30
CA SER A 8 -9.43 19.02 2.29
C SER A 8 -8.72 17.68 2.10
N TYR A 9 -8.40 17.34 0.84
CA TYR A 9 -7.43 16.31 0.56
C TYR A 9 -6.15 16.78 1.26
N THR A 10 -5.98 16.40 2.53
CA THR A 10 -4.70 15.90 2.99
C THR A 10 -4.20 15.07 1.83
N ASP A 11 -3.13 15.53 1.17
CA ASP A 11 -2.43 14.86 0.08
C ASP A 11 -2.62 13.34 0.23
N GLY A 12 -3.52 12.75 -0.56
CA GLY A 12 -4.13 11.46 -0.23
C GLY A 12 -3.07 10.37 -0.19
N MET A 13 -3.10 9.47 0.80
CA MET A 13 -2.17 8.34 0.79
C MET A 13 -2.35 7.53 -0.50
N GLU A 14 -1.24 7.26 -1.18
CA GLU A 14 -1.26 6.52 -2.44
C GLU A 14 -0.99 5.04 -2.17
N LEU A 15 -1.64 4.15 -2.92
CA LEU A 15 -1.41 2.71 -2.80
C LEU A 15 0.08 2.36 -2.95
N SER A 16 0.75 3.01 -3.90
CA SER A 16 2.17 2.81 -4.18
C SER A 16 3.09 3.14 -3.00
N GLU A 17 2.65 4.02 -2.10
CA GLU A 17 3.35 4.40 -0.86
C GLU A 17 3.18 3.31 0.20
N ILE A 18 1.95 2.78 0.33
CA ILE A 18 1.60 1.70 1.24
C ILE A 18 2.33 0.40 0.84
N GLU A 19 2.40 0.10 -0.45
CA GLU A 19 3.18 -1.02 -0.99
C GLU A 19 4.67 -0.90 -0.66
N ALA A 20 5.24 0.30 -0.82
CA ALA A 20 6.64 0.56 -0.47
C ALA A 20 6.89 0.36 1.03
N PHE A 21 5.98 0.86 1.88
CA PHE A 21 6.04 0.66 3.34
C PHE A 21 6.01 -0.83 3.69
N MET A 22 5.04 -1.58 3.15
CA MET A 22 4.90 -3.00 3.40
C MET A 22 6.10 -3.81 2.91
N THR A 23 6.65 -3.46 1.75
CA THR A 23 7.82 -4.14 1.19
C THR A 23 9.06 -3.90 2.04
N ILE A 24 9.32 -2.65 2.46
CA ILE A 24 10.47 -2.35 3.35
C ILE A 24 10.31 -3.03 4.69
N GLN A 25 9.10 -3.05 5.26
CA GLN A 25 8.83 -3.77 6.50
C GLN A 25 9.15 -5.26 6.38
N LEU A 26 8.87 -5.87 5.23
CA LEU A 26 9.14 -7.29 4.99
C LEU A 26 10.65 -7.59 4.87
N VAL A 27 11.40 -6.76 4.15
CA VAL A 27 12.80 -7.06 3.78
C VAL A 27 13.85 -6.30 4.60
N GLY A 28 13.44 -5.32 5.41
CA GLY A 28 14.30 -4.52 6.28
C GLY A 28 15.29 -3.58 5.57
N SER A 29 15.09 -3.30 4.27
CA SER A 29 16.02 -2.52 3.45
C SER A 29 15.32 -1.81 2.29
N CYS A 30 15.59 -0.51 2.11
CA CYS A 30 15.13 0.25 0.94
C CYS A 30 15.69 -0.31 -0.37
N THR A 31 16.94 -0.79 -0.38
CA THR A 31 17.58 -1.34 -1.58
C THR A 31 16.92 -2.65 -1.99
N LYS A 32 16.74 -3.58 -1.04
CA LYS A 32 16.05 -4.86 -1.32
C LYS A 32 14.59 -4.64 -1.70
N ALA A 33 13.93 -3.64 -1.11
CA ALA A 33 12.56 -3.29 -1.48
C ALA A 33 12.47 -2.74 -2.91
N ALA A 34 13.46 -1.95 -3.33
CA ALA A 34 13.54 -1.44 -4.69
C ALA A 34 13.72 -2.57 -5.71
N GLU A 35 14.60 -3.53 -5.41
CA GLU A 35 14.77 -4.75 -6.21
C GLU A 35 13.47 -5.56 -6.31
N ALA A 36 12.80 -5.80 -5.17
CA ALA A 36 11.56 -6.56 -5.10
C ALA A 36 10.40 -5.90 -5.86
N MET A 37 10.36 -4.57 -5.91
CA MET A 37 9.33 -3.80 -6.63
C MET A 37 9.73 -3.43 -8.06
N HIS A 38 10.92 -3.83 -8.53
CA HIS A 38 11.48 -3.43 -9.82
C HIS A 38 11.54 -1.89 -10.01
N LEU A 39 11.92 -1.18 -8.96
CA LEU A 39 12.05 0.28 -8.93
C LEU A 39 13.48 0.70 -8.59
N SER A 40 13.79 1.97 -8.78
CA SER A 40 15.04 2.55 -8.26
C SER A 40 14.91 2.80 -6.75
N GLN A 41 16.03 2.67 -6.02
CA GLN A 41 16.05 2.97 -4.59
C GLN A 41 15.61 4.41 -4.24
N PRO A 42 15.94 5.45 -5.04
CA PRO A 42 15.37 6.79 -4.87
C PRO A 42 13.85 6.84 -4.98
N ALA A 43 13.24 6.05 -5.89
CA ALA A 43 11.79 6.00 -6.03
C ALA A 43 11.12 5.40 -4.78
N ILE A 44 11.70 4.34 -4.22
CA ILE A 44 11.24 3.76 -2.94
C ILE A 44 11.39 4.75 -1.79
N SER A 45 12.56 5.40 -1.66
CA SER A 45 12.78 6.41 -0.61
C SER A 45 11.74 7.53 -0.71
N ARG A 46 11.48 8.02 -1.93
CA ARG A 46 10.52 9.10 -2.16
C ARG A 46 9.11 8.73 -1.75
N ARG A 47 8.67 7.50 -2.06
CA ARG A 47 7.34 6.98 -1.67
C ARG A 47 7.17 6.95 -0.15
N ILE A 48 8.19 6.46 0.57
CA ILE A 48 8.16 6.46 2.05
C ILE A 48 8.14 7.88 2.60
N GLU A 49 8.99 8.77 2.09
CA GLU A 49 9.01 10.16 2.56
C GLU A 49 7.67 10.87 2.33
N LEU A 50 6.98 10.59 1.21
CA LEU A 50 5.65 11.15 0.96
C LEU A 50 4.63 10.62 1.99
N LEU A 51 4.64 9.31 2.26
CA LEU A 51 3.79 8.71 3.28
C LEU A 51 4.04 9.30 4.67
N GLU A 52 5.30 9.39 5.07
CA GLU A 52 5.71 9.96 6.36
C GLU A 52 5.35 11.45 6.46
N ARG A 53 5.46 12.22 5.36
CA ARG A 53 5.00 13.61 5.31
C ARG A 53 3.49 13.73 5.50
N LYS A 54 2.71 12.85 4.86
CA LYS A 54 1.24 12.82 4.98
C LYS A 54 0.79 12.47 6.40
N LEU A 55 1.52 11.57 7.07
CA LEU A 55 1.26 11.20 8.46
C LEU A 55 1.90 12.16 9.47
N GLY A 56 2.80 13.05 9.02
CA GLY A 56 3.51 14.02 9.85
C GLY A 56 4.59 13.42 10.75
N VAL A 57 4.88 12.12 10.64
CA VAL A 57 5.80 11.38 11.52
C VAL A 57 6.56 10.29 10.77
N PRO A 58 7.82 9.99 11.16
CA PRO A 58 8.57 8.87 10.59
C PRO A 58 7.95 7.52 10.96
N LEU A 59 7.81 6.65 9.96
CA LEU A 59 7.35 5.28 10.11
C LEU A 59 8.52 4.31 10.30
N PHE A 60 9.73 4.71 9.92
CA PHE A 60 10.94 3.92 10.06
C PHE A 60 12.03 4.63 10.87
N GLU A 61 12.83 3.83 11.56
CA GLU A 61 14.06 4.24 12.23
C GLU A 61 15.27 3.65 11.49
N ARG A 62 16.31 4.46 11.26
CA ARG A 62 17.59 4.01 10.70
C ARG A 62 18.51 3.55 11.82
N LEU A 63 19.08 2.36 11.65
CA LEU A 63 20.05 1.74 12.55
C LEU A 63 21.34 1.40 11.79
N SER A 64 22.42 1.14 12.52
CA SER A 64 23.66 0.63 11.92
C SER A 64 23.48 -0.73 11.22
N SER A 65 22.50 -1.51 11.66
CA SER A 65 22.19 -2.84 11.10
C SER A 65 21.09 -2.84 10.03
N GLY A 66 20.53 -1.68 9.67
CA GLY A 66 19.46 -1.59 8.67
C GLY A 66 18.32 -0.66 9.08
N ILE A 67 17.08 -1.03 8.71
CA ILE A 67 15.88 -0.24 8.94
C ILE A 67 14.86 -1.08 9.72
N ARG A 68 14.16 -0.44 10.67
CA ARG A 68 13.03 -1.05 11.41
C ARG A 68 11.87 -0.08 11.56
N LEU A 69 10.69 -0.56 11.91
CA LEU A 69 9.56 0.31 12.23
C LEU A 69 9.80 1.15 13.48
N SER A 70 9.37 2.41 13.41
CA SER A 70 9.14 3.26 14.58
C SER A 70 7.91 2.76 15.35
N GLU A 71 7.61 3.38 16.50
CA GLU A 71 6.36 3.13 17.22
C GLU A 71 5.12 3.41 16.36
N VAL A 72 5.13 4.55 15.64
CA VAL A 72 4.04 4.91 14.72
C VAL A 72 4.00 3.95 13.53
N GLY A 73 5.15 3.53 13.01
CA GLY A 73 5.21 2.50 11.97
C GLY A 73 4.55 1.18 12.38
N ARG A 74 4.74 0.76 13.63
CA ARG A 74 4.05 -0.42 14.18
C ARG A 74 2.54 -0.21 14.31
N ALA A 75 2.11 0.98 14.71
CA ALA A 75 0.69 1.34 14.78
C ALA A 75 0.03 1.42 13.39
N PHE A 76 0.77 1.86 12.37
CA PHE A 76 0.28 1.98 11.00
C PHE A 76 0.16 0.62 10.28
N LEU A 77 1.03 -0.34 10.61
CA LEU A 77 1.10 -1.66 9.98
C LEU A 77 -0.25 -2.40 9.82
N PRO A 78 -1.12 -2.51 10.84
CA PRO A 78 -2.43 -3.15 10.67
C PRO A 78 -3.32 -2.46 9.63
N HIS A 79 -3.26 -1.13 9.52
CA HIS A 79 -4.03 -0.38 8.53
C HIS A 79 -3.52 -0.61 7.11
N ALA A 80 -2.19 -0.58 6.93
CA ALA A 80 -1.57 -0.90 5.64
C ALA A 80 -1.97 -2.29 5.14
N ARG A 81 -1.99 -3.29 6.04
CA ARG A 81 -2.46 -4.65 5.72
C ARG A 81 -3.91 -4.70 5.29
N GLN A 82 -4.80 -3.98 5.99
CA GLN A 82 -6.22 -3.93 5.67
C GLN A 82 -6.48 -3.32 4.28
N VAL A 83 -5.75 -2.26 3.93
CA VAL A 83 -5.87 -1.63 2.60
C VAL A 83 -5.47 -2.62 1.50
N LEU A 84 -4.32 -3.30 1.65
CA LEU A 84 -3.87 -4.28 0.66
C LEU A 84 -4.81 -5.48 0.56
N ALA A 85 -5.32 -5.97 1.69
CA ALA A 85 -6.29 -7.07 1.72
C ALA A 85 -7.60 -6.69 1.01
N ALA A 86 -8.12 -5.49 1.23
CA ALA A 86 -9.34 -5.03 0.56
C ALA A 86 -9.17 -4.93 -0.96
N ILE A 87 -7.98 -4.58 -1.44
CA ILE A 87 -7.67 -4.55 -2.88
C ILE A 87 -7.60 -5.98 -3.44
N GLU A 88 -6.96 -6.89 -2.71
CA GLU A 88 -6.90 -8.31 -3.08
C GLU A 88 -8.30 -8.94 -3.15
N ASP A 89 -9.14 -8.68 -2.16
CA ASP A 89 -10.55 -9.09 -2.14
C ASP A 89 -11.32 -8.51 -3.33
N GLY A 90 -11.06 -7.25 -3.68
CA GLY A 90 -11.61 -6.62 -4.88
C GLY A 90 -11.20 -7.33 -6.17
N HIS A 91 -9.96 -7.79 -6.27
CA HIS A 91 -9.48 -8.58 -7.41
C HIS A 91 -10.12 -9.98 -7.48
N ALA A 92 -10.56 -10.55 -6.35
CA ALA A 92 -11.26 -11.83 -6.33
C ALA A 92 -12.60 -11.77 -7.11
N VAL A 93 -13.21 -10.59 -7.25
CA VAL A 93 -14.39 -10.36 -8.11
C VAL A 93 -14.12 -10.77 -9.56
N ARG A 94 -12.87 -10.75 -10.03
CA ARG A 94 -12.52 -11.22 -11.37
C ARG A 94 -12.95 -12.67 -11.62
N LEU A 95 -12.87 -13.53 -10.61
CA LEU A 95 -13.33 -14.93 -10.72
C LEU A 95 -14.84 -15.02 -10.91
N LEU A 96 -15.60 -14.11 -10.29
CA LEU A 96 -17.04 -14.01 -10.51
C LEU A 96 -17.35 -13.55 -11.94
N ILE A 97 -16.59 -12.58 -12.47
CA ILE A 97 -16.75 -12.08 -13.84
C ILE A 97 -16.49 -13.21 -14.87
N GLU A 98 -15.42 -13.98 -14.67
CA GLU A 98 -15.07 -15.12 -15.52
C GLU A 98 -16.19 -16.17 -15.50
N LYS A 99 -16.69 -16.54 -14.32
CA LYS A 99 -17.78 -17.50 -14.18
C LYS A 99 -19.08 -17.06 -14.87
N LEU A 100 -19.46 -15.78 -14.71
CA LEU A 100 -20.67 -15.25 -15.33
C LEU A 100 -20.58 -15.25 -16.86
N ARG A 101 -19.38 -15.02 -17.41
CA ARG A 101 -19.14 -15.10 -18.86
C ARG A 101 -19.34 -16.52 -19.39
N ASP A 102 -18.76 -17.51 -18.71
CA ASP A 102 -18.88 -18.93 -19.09
C ASP A 102 -20.31 -19.49 -18.98
N GLU A 103 -21.15 -18.89 -18.14
CA GLU A 103 -22.57 -19.24 -18.00
C GLU A 103 -23.42 -18.61 -19.12
N GLN A 104 -23.11 -17.40 -19.55
CA GLN A 104 -23.77 -16.75 -20.70
C GLN A 104 -23.48 -17.49 -22.00
N ASP A 105 -22.21 -17.83 -22.25
CA ASP A 105 -21.81 -18.55 -23.47
C ASP A 105 -22.47 -19.95 -23.58
N ARG A 106 -22.84 -20.55 -22.44
CA ARG A 106 -23.56 -21.84 -22.37
C ARG A 106 -25.07 -21.73 -22.56
N GLN A 107 -25.66 -20.55 -22.38
CA GLN A 107 -27.10 -20.32 -22.57
C GLN A 107 -27.46 -19.95 -24.02
N GLU A 108 -26.46 -19.61 -24.84
CA GLU A 108 -26.63 -19.25 -26.26
C GLU A 108 -26.50 -20.44 -27.25
N ILE A 109 -26.33 -21.68 -26.76
CA ILE A 109 -26.25 -22.93 -27.54
C ILE A 109 -27.48 -23.78 -27.27
#